data_AF-A0A2N5A4V7-F1
#
_entry.id   AF-A0A2N5A4V7-F1
#
_cell.length_a   1.000
_cell.length_b   1.000
_cell.length_c   1.000
_cell.angle_alpha   90.00
_cell.angle_beta   90.00
_cell.angle_gamma   90.00
#
_symmetry.space_group_name_H-M   'P 1'
#
loop_
_entity.id
_entity.type
_entity.pdbx_description
1 polymer ?
#
loop_
_entity_poly.entity_id
_entity_poly.type
_entity_poly.pdbx_seq_one_letter_code
_entity_poly.pdbx_strand_id
1 'polypeptide(L)' 'MGKALVIVESPAKAKTINKYLGNDYVVKSSVGHIRDLPTSGSASKKSTDSTATKG' A
#
# COMPACT_ATOMS: atom_id res chain seq x y z
N MET A 1 -23.00 -1.88 -8.27
CA MET A 1 -22.56 -0.85 -7.29
C MET A 1 -21.04 -0.85 -7.28
N GLY A 2 -20.39 0.32 -7.37
CA GLY A 2 -18.92 0.39 -7.40
C GLY A 2 -18.32 0.05 -6.04
N LYS A 3 -17.19 -0.66 -6.02
CA LYS A 3 -16.47 -0.95 -4.77
C LYS A 3 -15.71 0.28 -4.29
N ALA A 4 -15.78 0.58 -3.00
CA ALA A 4 -15.07 1.71 -2.42
C ALA A 4 -13.59 1.37 -2.18
N LEU A 5 -12.67 2.30 -2.49
CA LEU A 5 -11.24 2.13 -2.24
C LEU A 5 -10.87 2.67 -0.86
N VAL A 6 -10.19 1.86 -0.05
CA VAL A 6 -9.67 2.23 1.27
C VAL A 6 -8.16 2.10 1.25
N ILE A 7 -7.45 3.18 1.58
CA ILE A 7 -5.99 3.22 1.64
C ILE A 7 -5.54 3.29 3.10
N VAL A 8 -4.58 2.45 3.48
CA VAL A 8 -4.01 2.38 4.83
C VAL A 8 -2.49 2.46 4.79
N GLU A 9 -1.81 2.77 5.90
CA GLU A 9 -0.36 3.02 5.84
C GLU A 9 0.50 1.76 5.70
N SER A 10 0.01 0.59 6.12
CA SER A 10 0.82 -0.64 6.17
C SER A 10 0.09 -1.88 5.64
N PRO A 11 0.83 -2.87 5.09
CA PRO A 11 0.23 -4.11 4.57
C PRO A 11 -0.45 -4.93 5.67
N ALA A 12 0.07 -4.89 6.89
CA ALA A 12 -0.52 -5.59 8.04
C ALA A 12 -1.90 -5.03 8.37
N LYS A 13 -2.07 -3.69 8.36
CA LYS A 13 -3.39 -3.07 8.56
C LYS A 13 -4.36 -3.43 7.45
N ALA A 14 -3.92 -3.46 6.19
CA ALA A 14 -4.78 -3.83 5.06
C ALA A 14 -5.37 -5.25 5.27
N LYS A 15 -4.54 -6.21 5.70
CA LYS A 15 -4.99 -7.58 6.02
C LYS A 15 -6.02 -7.61 7.16
N THR A 16 -5.85 -6.78 8.18
CA THR A 16 -6.78 -6.71 9.32
C THR A 16 -8.10 -6.05 8.93
N ILE A 17 -8.07 -4.88 8.28
CA ILE A 17 -9.26 -4.14 7.86
C ILE A 17 -10.09 -4.92 6.83
N ASN A 18 -9.44 -5.66 5.92
CA ASN A 18 -10.14 -6.48 4.93
C ASN A 18 -11.02 -7.57 5.57
N LYS A 19 -10.71 -8.03 6.80
CA LYS A 19 -11.56 -8.98 7.54
C LYS A 19 -12.86 -8.37 8.05
N TYR A 20 -12.90 -7.04 8.22
CA TYR A 20 -14.07 -6.34 8.77
C TYR A 20 -14.98 -5.75 7.69
N LEU A 21 -14.41 -5.24 6.59
CA LEU A 21 -15.17 -4.52 5.56
C LEU A 21 -15.81 -5.43 4.50
N GLY A 22 -15.24 -6.61 4.25
CA GLY A 22 -15.77 -7.55 3.25
C GLY A 22 -15.58 -7.08 1.79
N ASN A 23 -16.36 -7.69 0.88
CA ASN A 23 -16.10 -7.67 -0.56
C ASN A 23 -16.50 -6.39 -1.29
N ASP A 24 -17.22 -5.49 -0.62
CA ASP A 24 -17.66 -4.20 -1.17
C ASP A 24 -16.56 -3.14 -1.16
N TYR A 25 -15.43 -3.44 -0.51
CA TYR A 25 -14.29 -2.55 -0.40
C TYR A 25 -13.04 -3.17 -1.04
N VAL A 26 -12.20 -2.31 -1.60
CA VAL A 26 -10.85 -2.65 -2.03
C VAL A 26 -9.89 -1.99 -1.06
N VAL A 27 -9.14 -2.79 -0.28
CA VAL A 27 -8.19 -2.26 0.71
C VAL A 27 -6.76 -2.37 0.17
N LYS A 28 -6.01 -1.26 0.15
CA LYS A 28 -4.62 -1.19 -0.32
C LYS A 28 -3.73 -0.46 0.68
N SER A 29 -2.45 -0.83 0.74
CA SER A 29 -1.46 -0.21 1.59
C SER A 29 -0.64 0.83 0.82
N SER A 30 -0.37 2.00 1.40
CA SER A 30 0.57 2.99 0.86
C SER A 30 2.04 2.60 1.08
N VAL A 31 2.29 1.68 2.02
CA VAL A 31 3.65 1.23 2.40
C VAL A 31 4.49 2.40 2.95
N GLY A 32 3.84 3.32 3.67
CA GLY A 32 4.45 4.53 4.22
C GLY A 32 4.16 5.78 3.40
N HIS A 33 5.08 6.75 3.46
CA HIS A 33 4.97 8.04 2.76
C HIS A 33 5.17 7.87 1.25
N ILE A 34 4.25 8.44 0.47
CA ILE A 34 4.29 8.39 -1.01
C ILE A 34 5.10 9.57 -1.56
N ARG A 35 5.16 10.69 -0.83
CA ARG A 35 5.91 11.89 -1.19
C ARG A 35 6.60 12.44 0.04
N ASP A 36 7.79 12.95 -0.19
CA ASP A 36 8.56 13.69 0.79
C ASP A 36 9.19 14.91 0.11
N LEU A 37 9.59 15.89 0.90
CA LEU A 37 10.42 16.98 0.41
C LEU A 37 11.77 16.43 -0.07
N PRO A 38 12.44 17.11 -1.02
CA PRO A 38 13.79 16.73 -1.41
C PRO A 38 14.70 16.79 -0.18
N THR A 39 15.15 15.62 0.28
CA THR A 39 16.09 15.55 1.41
C THR A 39 17.47 15.90 0.86
N SER A 40 18.14 16.85 1.52
CA SER A 40 19.47 17.30 1.09
C SER A 40 20.48 16.16 1.25
N GLY A 41 20.79 15.44 0.16
CA GLY A 41 21.95 14.56 0.08
C GLY A 41 21.74 13.08 -0.25
N SER A 42 20.54 12.60 -0.62
CA SER A 42 20.44 11.24 -1.18
C SER A 42 19.29 11.07 -2.15
N ALA A 43 19.64 11.07 -3.44
CA ALA A 43 18.83 10.49 -4.48
C ALA A 43 18.63 8.98 -4.20
N SER A 44 17.41 8.52 -4.46
CA SER A 44 16.99 7.12 -4.57
C SER A 44 16.81 6.33 -3.26
N LYS A 45 15.54 6.07 -2.95
CA LYS A 45 15.14 4.71 -2.55
C LYS A 45 14.02 4.26 -3.49
N LYS A 46 14.42 3.82 -4.68
CA LYS A 46 13.55 3.03 -5.58
C LYS A 46 13.38 1.67 -4.90
N SER A 47 12.32 1.50 -4.13
CA SER A 47 11.92 0.18 -3.62
C SER A 47 11.54 -0.68 -4.82
N THR A 48 12.43 -1.60 -5.14
CA THR A 48 12.24 -2.72 -6.06
C THR A 48 10.97 -3.48 -5.69
N ASP A 49 10.01 -3.56 -6.61
CA ASP A 49 8.87 -4.47 -6.53
C ASP A 49 9.39 -5.91 -6.50
N SER A 50 9.43 -6.52 -5.32
CA SER A 50 9.60 -7.96 -5.17
C SER A 50 8.26 -8.64 -5.47
N THR A 51 7.87 -8.68 -6.75
CA THR A 51 6.78 -9.56 -7.20
C THR A 51 7.40 -10.82 -7.79
N ALA A 52 7.82 -11.72 -6.90
CA ALA A 52 8.14 -13.10 -7.25
C ALA A 52 6.85 -13.80 -7.67
N THR A 53 6.62 -13.88 -8.98
CA THR A 53 5.64 -14.80 -9.57
C THR A 53 6.26 -16.19 -9.50
N LYS A 54 5.80 -17.01 -8.54
CA LYS A 54 6.12 -18.45 -8.49
C LYS A 54 4.96 -19.19 -9.16
N GLY A 55 5.16 -19.53 -10.43
CA GLY A 55 4.44 -20.60 -11.13
C GLY A 55 5.26 -21.88 -11.08
#